data_AF-A0A7W4IWP7-F1
#
_entry.id   AF-A0A7W4IWP7-F1
#
_cell.length_a   1.000
_cell.length_b   1.000
_cell.length_c   1.000
_cell.angle_alpha   90.00
_cell.angle_beta   90.00
_cell.angle_gamma   90.00
#
_symmetry.space_group_name_H-M   'P 1'
#
loop_
_entity.id
_entity.type
_entity.pdbx_description
1 polymer ?
#
loop_
_entity_poly.entity_id
_entity_poly.type
_entity_poly.pdbx_seq_one_letter_code
_entity_poly.pdbx_strand_id
1 'polypeptide(L)'
;MSARPAASRKIPAAPPPVDGAYALDWQAVHTRDLRDIALAIGRDMDLVRTPAEEVVSDWIGAVQWLAAYADRIARNADKDAASLRKGGAA
;
A
#
# COMPACT_ATOMS: atom_id res chain seq x y z
N MET A 1 40.90 41.84 -23.59
CA MET A 1 39.91 41.31 -22.63
C MET A 1 38.86 40.56 -23.43
N SER A 2 38.84 39.22 -23.37
CA SER A 2 37.93 38.39 -24.19
C SER A 2 36.95 37.68 -23.25
N ALA A 3 35.68 38.05 -23.33
CA ALA A 3 34.62 37.44 -22.55
C ALA A 3 34.17 36.14 -23.24
N ARG A 4 34.33 34.99 -22.57
CA ARG A 4 33.76 33.72 -23.02
C ARG A 4 32.26 33.68 -22.74
N PRO A 5 31.41 33.17 -23.65
CA PRO A 5 29.99 33.00 -23.37
C PRO A 5 29.78 31.85 -22.38
N ALA A 6 28.91 32.08 -21.39
CA ALA A 6 28.50 31.07 -20.42
C ALA A 6 27.69 29.98 -21.14
N ALA A 7 28.22 28.76 -21.16
CA ALA A 7 27.48 27.60 -21.63
C ALA A 7 26.28 27.36 -20.72
N SER A 8 25.07 27.53 -21.26
CA SER A 8 23.82 27.19 -20.58
C SER A 8 23.80 25.67 -20.35
N ARG A 9 24.14 25.24 -19.12
CA ARG A 9 23.97 23.85 -18.70
C ARG A 9 22.48 23.56 -18.69
N LYS A 10 22.00 22.85 -19.73
CA LYS A 10 20.71 22.17 -19.68
C LYS A 10 20.78 21.18 -18.50
N ILE A 11 20.03 21.48 -17.46
CA ILE A 11 19.81 20.57 -16.33
C ILE A 11 19.21 19.29 -16.94
N PRO A 12 19.76 18.10 -16.67
CA PRO A 12 19.14 16.85 -17.12
C PRO A 12 17.71 16.81 -16.60
N ALA A 13 16.74 16.62 -17.50
CA ALA A 13 15.37 16.39 -17.09
C ALA A 13 15.35 15.20 -16.12
N ALA A 14 14.76 15.40 -14.94
CA ALA A 14 14.58 14.33 -13.97
C ALA A 14 13.84 13.17 -14.64
N PRO A 15 14.21 11.91 -14.35
CA PRO A 15 13.52 10.76 -14.90
C PRO A 15 12.02 10.84 -14.55
N PRO A 16 11.13 10.35 -15.44
CA PRO A 16 9.69 10.37 -15.18
C PRO A 16 9.37 9.60 -13.88
N PRO A 17 8.32 9.99 -13.16
CA PRO A 17 8.05 9.50 -11.81
C PRO A 17 7.82 7.99 -11.84
N VAL A 18 8.63 7.28 -11.04
CA VAL A 18 8.60 5.81 -10.87
C VAL A 18 7.42 5.38 -9.96
N ASP A 19 6.57 6.32 -9.57
CA ASP A 19 5.66 6.20 -8.42
C ASP A 19 4.48 5.25 -8.66
N GLY A 20 4.02 5.09 -9.90
CA GLY A 20 2.83 4.29 -10.21
C GLY A 20 3.04 2.77 -10.12
N ALA A 21 4.20 2.26 -10.54
CA ALA A 21 4.49 0.82 -10.51
C ALA A 21 4.74 0.35 -9.06
N TYR A 22 5.50 1.14 -8.29
CA TYR A 22 5.76 0.87 -6.88
C TYR A 22 4.47 0.85 -6.05
N ALA A 23 3.57 1.81 -6.28
CA ALA A 23 2.26 1.87 -5.62
C ALA A 23 1.41 0.61 -5.87
N LEU A 24 1.33 0.17 -7.13
CA LEU A 24 0.56 -1.03 -7.50
C LEU A 24 1.15 -2.31 -6.91
N ASP A 25 2.49 -2.45 -6.94
CA ASP A 25 3.17 -3.60 -6.35
C ASP A 25 2.97 -3.64 -4.83
N TRP A 26 3.05 -2.48 -4.16
CA TRP A 26 2.79 -2.34 -2.73
C TRP A 26 1.36 -2.77 -2.37
N GLN A 27 0.36 -2.28 -3.11
CA GLN A 27 -1.04 -2.65 -2.89
C GLN A 27 -1.28 -4.14 -3.13
N ALA A 28 -0.67 -4.72 -4.17
CA ALA A 28 -0.82 -6.12 -4.52
C ALA A 28 -0.20 -7.05 -3.47
N VAL A 29 0.99 -6.73 -2.95
CA VAL A 29 1.63 -7.50 -1.87
C VAL A 29 0.77 -7.47 -0.61
N HIS A 30 0.39 -6.30 -0.15
CA HIS A 30 -0.32 -6.19 1.13
C HIS A 30 -1.77 -6.70 1.09
N THR A 31 -2.40 -6.67 -0.08
CA THR A 31 -3.72 -7.31 -0.26
C THR A 31 -3.59 -8.84 -0.22
N ARG A 32 -2.50 -9.42 -0.71
CA ARG A 32 -2.21 -10.86 -0.56
C ARG A 32 -1.93 -11.21 0.90
N ASP A 33 -1.11 -10.43 1.59
CA ASP A 33 -0.84 -10.63 3.03
C ASP A 33 -2.16 -10.63 3.83
N LEU A 34 -3.04 -9.67 3.53
CA LEU A 34 -4.34 -9.56 4.19
C LEU A 34 -5.21 -10.79 3.97
N ARG A 35 -5.26 -11.30 2.74
CA ARG A 35 -5.97 -12.55 2.41
C ARG A 35 -5.40 -13.73 3.18
N ASP A 36 -4.08 -13.88 3.20
CA ASP A 36 -3.44 -15.07 3.76
C ASP A 36 -3.59 -15.10 5.29
N ILE A 37 -3.50 -13.95 5.96
CA ILE A 37 -3.77 -13.82 7.41
C ILE A 37 -5.25 -14.10 7.71
N ALA A 38 -6.19 -13.56 6.93
CA ALA A 38 -7.61 -13.82 7.12
C ALA A 38 -7.96 -15.30 6.97
N LEU A 39 -7.34 -15.99 5.99
CA LEU A 39 -7.49 -17.44 5.81
C LEU A 39 -6.89 -18.23 6.97
N ALA A 40 -5.77 -17.79 7.54
CA ALA A 40 -5.16 -18.44 8.71
C ALA A 40 -6.09 -18.33 9.94
N ILE A 41 -6.58 -17.13 10.25
CA ILE A 41 -7.52 -16.92 11.36
C ILE A 41 -8.80 -17.73 11.14
N GLY A 42 -9.36 -17.73 9.93
CA GLY A 42 -10.54 -18.52 9.61
C GLY A 42 -10.33 -20.03 9.82
N ARG A 43 -9.14 -20.56 9.51
CA ARG A 43 -8.79 -21.96 9.81
C ARG A 43 -8.67 -22.21 11.31
N ASP A 44 -8.03 -21.32 12.05
CA ASP A 44 -7.89 -21.47 13.51
C ASP A 44 -9.27 -21.46 14.19
N MET A 45 -10.18 -20.61 13.73
CA MET A 45 -11.57 -20.57 14.19
C MET A 45 -12.32 -21.88 13.90
N ASP A 46 -12.12 -22.48 12.73
CA ASP A 46 -12.77 -23.75 12.34
C ASP A 46 -12.24 -24.96 13.12
N LEU A 47 -10.95 -24.96 13.46
CA LEU A 47 -10.31 -26.05 14.20
C LEU A 47 -10.73 -26.11 15.68
N VAL A 48 -11.19 -25.00 16.25
CA VAL A 48 -11.53 -24.92 17.68
C VAL A 48 -13.05 -24.96 17.88
N ARG A 49 -13.58 -26.15 18.19
CA ARG A 49 -15.04 -26.38 18.37
C ARG A 49 -15.66 -25.63 19.55
N THR A 50 -14.91 -25.47 20.64
CA THR A 50 -15.37 -24.81 21.87
C THR A 50 -14.25 -23.92 22.39
N PRO A 51 -14.10 -22.71 21.83
CA PRO A 51 -13.04 -21.79 22.22
C PRO A 51 -13.29 -21.25 23.63
N ALA A 52 -12.21 -21.04 24.38
CA ALA A 52 -12.25 -20.26 25.60
C ALA A 52 -12.51 -18.78 25.28
N GLU A 53 -13.05 -18.02 26.24
CA GLU A 53 -13.37 -16.60 26.05
C GLU A 53 -12.16 -15.74 25.64
N GLU A 54 -10.98 -16.06 26.19
CA GLU A 54 -9.71 -15.43 25.82
C GLU A 54 -9.38 -15.65 24.33
N VAL A 55 -9.58 -16.88 23.83
CA VAL A 55 -9.35 -17.23 22.43
C VAL A 55 -10.32 -16.49 21.50
N VAL A 56 -11.59 -16.38 21.90
CA VAL A 56 -12.58 -15.59 21.15
C VAL A 56 -12.18 -14.11 21.12
N SER A 57 -11.69 -13.58 22.25
CA SER A 57 -11.23 -12.19 22.34
C SER A 57 -10.03 -11.92 21.42
N ASP A 58 -9.08 -12.85 21.36
CA ASP A 58 -7.94 -12.77 20.45
C ASP A 58 -8.36 -12.77 18.97
N TRP A 59 -9.32 -13.63 18.60
CA TRP A 59 -9.85 -13.63 17.23
C TRP A 59 -10.56 -12.32 16.88
N ILE A 60 -11.36 -11.78 17.79
CA ILE A 60 -12.01 -10.48 17.60
C ILE A 60 -10.95 -9.39 17.40
N GLY A 61 -9.91 -9.37 18.24
CA GLY A 61 -8.81 -8.43 18.11
C GLY A 61 -8.08 -8.56 16.76
N ALA A 62 -7.82 -9.79 16.32
CA ALA A 62 -7.17 -10.06 15.04
C ALA A 62 -8.04 -9.59 13.84
N VAL A 63 -9.35 -9.82 13.89
CA VAL A 63 -10.29 -9.36 12.86
C VAL A 63 -10.38 -7.82 12.84
N GLN A 64 -10.42 -7.16 13.99
CA GLN A 64 -10.41 -5.69 14.08
C GLN A 64 -9.11 -5.10 13.52
N TRP A 65 -7.97 -5.72 13.84
CA TRP A 65 -6.68 -5.33 13.30
C TRP A 65 -6.64 -5.49 11.77
N LEU A 66 -7.13 -6.63 11.24
CA LEU A 66 -7.23 -6.86 9.80
C LEU A 66 -8.09 -5.80 9.10
N ALA A 67 -9.23 -5.43 9.69
CA ALA A 67 -10.09 -4.39 9.14
C ALA A 67 -9.38 -3.02 9.08
N ALA A 68 -8.68 -2.64 10.16
CA ALA A 68 -7.89 -1.41 10.19
C ALA A 68 -6.73 -1.43 9.17
N TYR A 69 -6.10 -2.59 8.98
CA TYR A 69 -5.05 -2.77 8.00
C TYR A 69 -5.57 -2.70 6.55
N ALA A 70 -6.72 -3.32 6.26
CA ALA A 70 -7.40 -3.21 4.96
C ALA A 70 -7.70 -1.76 4.60
N ASP A 71 -8.25 -1.02 5.55
CA ASP A 71 -8.60 0.38 5.38
C ASP A 71 -7.34 1.25 5.14
N ARG A 72 -6.20 0.95 5.79
CA ARG A 72 -4.92 1.60 5.45
C ARG A 72 -4.50 1.37 4.00
N ILE A 73 -4.64 0.15 3.49
CA ILE A 73 -4.33 -0.17 2.09
C ILE A 73 -5.27 0.61 1.17
N ALA A 74 -6.57 0.63 1.45
CA ALA A 74 -7.57 1.36 0.67
C ALA A 74 -7.27 2.87 0.61
N ARG A 75 -6.94 3.50 1.76
CA ARG A 75 -6.56 4.93 1.79
C ARG A 75 -5.31 5.22 0.97
N ASN A 76 -4.35 4.32 0.93
CA ASN A 76 -3.17 4.47 0.08
C ASN A 76 -3.56 4.34 -1.40
N ALA A 77 -4.39 3.36 -1.75
CA ALA A 77 -4.90 3.22 -3.11
C ALA A 77 -5.68 4.44 -3.60
N ASP A 78 -6.50 5.05 -2.74
CA ASP A 78 -7.20 6.29 -3.05
C ASP A 78 -6.25 7.47 -3.31
N LYS A 79 -5.17 7.58 -2.53
CA LYS A 79 -4.12 8.61 -2.73
C LYS A 79 -3.37 8.39 -4.04
N ASP A 80 -3.03 7.16 -4.36
CA ASP A 80 -2.33 6.80 -5.59
C ASP A 80 -3.23 7.10 -6.80
N ALA A 81 -4.50 6.69 -6.74
CA ALA A 81 -5.50 7.00 -7.76
C ALA A 81 -5.72 8.52 -7.92
N ALA A 82 -5.77 9.28 -6.83
CA ALA A 82 -5.88 10.74 -6.88
C ALA A 82 -4.65 11.41 -7.51
N SER A 83 -3.45 10.87 -7.24
CA SER A 83 -2.19 11.37 -7.80
C SER A 83 -2.11 11.13 -9.31
N LEU A 84 -2.52 9.94 -9.76
CA LEU A 84 -2.61 9.60 -11.19
C LEU A 84 -3.61 10.51 -11.93
N ARG A 85 -4.78 10.80 -11.33
CA ARG A 85 -5.77 11.72 -11.93
C ARG A 85 -5.23 13.15 -12.07
N LYS A 86 -4.42 13.63 -11.12
CA LYS A 86 -3.79 14.97 -11.18
C LYS A 86 -2.63 15.02 -12.19
N GLY A 87 -1.86 13.93 -12.31
CA GLY A 87 -0.71 13.85 -13.23
C GLY A 87 -1.08 13.60 -14.69
N GLY A 88 -2.22 12.97 -14.98
CA GLY A 88 -2.70 12.70 -16.34
C GLY A 88 -3.46 13.85 -17.01
N ALA A 89 -3.61 14.99 -16.34
CA ALA A 89 -4.30 16.18 -16.86
C ALA A 89 -3.35 17.24 -17.45
N ALA A 90 -2.09 16.88 -17.73
CA ALA A 90 -1.06 17.76 -18.30
C ALA A 90 -0.77 17.40 -19.77
#